data_AF-A0A6L8G4P7-F1
#
_entry.id   AF-A0A6L8G4P7-F1
#
_cell.length_a   1.000
_cell.length_b   1.000
_cell.length_c   1.000
_cell.angle_alpha   90.00
_cell.angle_beta   90.00
_cell.angle_gamma   90.00
#
_symmetry.space_group_name_H-M   'P 1'
#
loop_
_entity.id
_entity.type
_entity.pdbx_description
1 polymer ?
#
loop_
_entity_poly.entity_id
_entity_poly.type
_entity_poly.pdbx_seq_one_letter_code
_entity_poly.pdbx_strand_id
1 'polypeptide(L)'
;MPTLFNRTLLPEALGEFVLISDTHYALAGGVGMDEFPSRAQQSQRAAAALRWVAALEPDFVVHMGDVVQEYPESAGFASALDQALEQMAACGVQPRWVAGNHDLGDKPDPTMPTHPVTAKGLDAYHRRFGPSWYSFDYHDLHLVILNSQILNTGLPAEAEQKTWLEADLAARAQMRIAVFLHLPPYLHSPAEPHLGRYDNIGEPARTWLLKLLAV
;
A
#
# COMPACT_ATOMS: atom_id res chain seq x y z
N MET A 1 -25.38 -3.46 19.38
CA MET A 1 -24.67 -2.25 19.84
C MET A 1 -25.15 -1.07 18.98
N PRO A 2 -25.14 0.18 19.45
CA PRO A 2 -25.42 1.32 18.56
C PRO A 2 -24.46 1.27 17.36
N THR A 3 -24.96 1.48 16.15
CA THR A 3 -24.10 1.53 14.96
C THR A 3 -23.22 2.77 15.06
N LEU A 4 -21.91 2.59 14.87
CA LEU A 4 -20.91 3.67 14.98
C LEU A 4 -21.12 4.75 13.91
N PHE A 5 -21.75 4.36 12.80
CA PHE A 5 -22.14 5.22 11.69
C PHE A 5 -23.66 5.17 11.50
N ASN A 6 -24.27 6.34 11.32
CA ASN A 6 -25.65 6.43 10.84
C ASN A 6 -25.66 6.43 9.31
N ARG A 7 -26.20 5.37 8.72
CA ARG A 7 -26.19 5.12 7.27
C ARG A 7 -27.54 5.37 6.61
N THR A 8 -28.55 5.84 7.35
CA THR A 8 -29.94 5.96 6.86
C THR A 8 -30.13 6.97 5.73
N LEU A 9 -29.16 7.86 5.49
CA LEU A 9 -29.19 8.86 4.43
C LEU A 9 -28.29 8.50 3.24
N LEU A 10 -27.58 7.37 3.30
CA LEU A 10 -26.76 6.90 2.18
C LEU A 10 -27.66 6.16 1.19
N PRO A 11 -27.46 6.36 -0.13
CA PRO A 11 -28.11 5.54 -1.13
C PRO A 11 -27.60 4.08 -1.02
N GLU A 12 -28.39 3.14 -1.52
CA GLU A 12 -27.94 1.76 -1.69
C GLU A 12 -26.75 1.72 -2.66
N ALA A 13 -25.67 1.07 -2.25
CA ALA A 13 -24.49 0.84 -3.07
C ALA A 13 -24.49 -0.59 -3.62
N LEU A 14 -23.92 -0.80 -4.81
CA LEU A 14 -23.71 -2.15 -5.34
C LEU A 14 -22.73 -2.96 -4.49
N GLY A 15 -21.79 -2.26 -3.85
CA GLY A 15 -20.77 -2.79 -2.97
C GLY A 15 -19.94 -1.66 -2.35
N GLU A 16 -19.29 -1.94 -1.22
CA GLU A 16 -18.50 -0.98 -0.46
C GLU A 16 -17.19 -1.60 0.01
N PHE A 17 -16.11 -0.86 -0.15
CA PHE A 17 -14.81 -1.23 0.37
C PHE A 17 -14.17 -0.03 1.06
N VAL A 18 -13.23 -0.31 1.95
CA VAL A 18 -12.49 0.72 2.69
C VAL A 18 -11.04 0.75 2.25
N LEU A 19 -10.53 1.95 2.04
CA LEU A 19 -9.10 2.21 1.90
C LEU A 19 -8.55 2.72 3.24
N ILE A 20 -7.49 2.10 3.71
CA ILE A 20 -6.68 2.57 4.83
C ILE A 20 -5.22 2.58 4.37
N SER A 21 -4.41 3.50 4.86
CA SER A 21 -3.00 3.65 4.47
C SER A 21 -2.19 4.05 5.68
N ASP A 22 -0.88 3.83 5.61
CA ASP A 22 0.10 4.49 6.48
C ASP A 22 -0.25 4.32 7.97
N THR A 23 -0.61 3.09 8.34
CA THR A 23 -0.92 2.79 9.75
C THR A 23 0.33 2.91 10.60
N HIS A 24 1.51 2.68 10.01
CA HIS A 24 2.83 2.90 10.61
C HIS A 24 2.86 2.39 12.05
N TYR A 25 2.49 1.13 12.30
CA TYR A 25 2.57 0.60 13.65
C TYR A 25 3.99 0.79 14.20
N ALA A 26 4.11 1.46 15.33
CA ALA A 26 5.36 1.75 15.98
C ALA A 26 5.56 0.93 17.25
N LEU A 27 6.79 0.45 17.41
CA LEU A 27 7.30 -0.06 18.67
C LEU A 27 7.69 1.11 19.59
N ALA A 28 7.56 0.90 20.90
CA ALA A 28 8.10 1.85 21.87
C ALA A 28 9.62 1.95 21.71
N GLY A 29 10.13 3.17 21.48
CA GLY A 29 11.55 3.41 21.19
C GLY A 29 12.01 2.92 19.81
N GLY A 30 11.08 2.60 18.91
CA GLY A 30 11.38 2.26 17.51
C GLY A 30 11.87 3.45 16.69
N VAL A 31 12.12 3.20 15.41
CA VAL A 31 12.66 4.21 14.48
C VAL A 31 11.79 5.47 14.42
N GLY A 32 12.43 6.64 14.55
CA GLY A 32 11.81 7.96 14.40
C GLY A 32 10.86 8.38 15.53
N MET A 33 10.71 7.58 16.59
CA MET A 33 9.72 7.82 17.65
C MET A 33 10.01 9.05 18.53
N ASP A 34 11.22 9.58 18.46
CA ASP A 34 11.67 10.79 19.16
C ASP A 34 11.53 12.07 18.34
N GLU A 35 11.16 11.97 17.05
CA GLU A 35 11.07 13.14 16.17
C GLU A 35 9.98 14.13 16.62
N PHE A 36 8.79 13.61 16.96
CA PHE A 36 7.67 14.41 17.47
C PHE A 36 6.87 13.66 18.54
N PRO A 37 6.37 14.33 19.60
CA PRO A 37 5.56 13.69 20.63
C PRO A 37 4.30 12.98 20.11
N SER A 38 3.76 13.42 18.98
CA SER A 38 2.59 12.81 18.34
C SER A 38 2.85 11.40 17.81
N ARG A 39 4.10 11.04 17.47
CA ARG A 39 4.45 9.70 16.95
C ARG A 39 4.12 8.61 17.95
N ALA A 40 4.32 8.86 19.25
CA ALA A 40 3.97 7.92 20.32
C ALA A 40 2.49 7.49 20.32
N GLN A 41 1.61 8.23 19.63
CA GLN A 41 0.18 7.93 19.53
C GLN A 41 -0.22 7.20 18.24
N GLN A 42 0.69 6.98 17.29
CA GLN A 42 0.33 6.49 15.95
C GLN A 42 -0.32 5.10 15.98
N SER A 43 0.24 4.13 16.70
CA SER A 43 -0.35 2.78 16.84
C SER A 43 -1.72 2.81 17.51
N GLN A 44 -1.99 3.77 18.40
CA GLN A 44 -3.30 3.94 19.03
C GLN A 44 -4.32 4.57 18.07
N ARG A 45 -3.88 5.52 17.23
CA ARG A 45 -4.71 6.13 16.18
C ARG A 45 -5.05 5.09 15.10
N ALA A 46 -4.08 4.28 14.68
CA ALA A 46 -4.30 3.15 13.79
C ALA A 46 -5.33 2.18 14.37
N ALA A 47 -5.21 1.78 15.64
CA ALA A 47 -6.20 0.94 16.31
C ALA A 47 -7.61 1.56 16.32
N ALA A 48 -7.73 2.88 16.51
CA ALA A 48 -9.02 3.57 16.45
C ALA A 48 -9.61 3.54 15.04
N ALA A 49 -8.80 3.82 14.02
CA ALA A 49 -9.20 3.73 12.62
C ALA A 49 -9.62 2.31 12.25
N LEU A 50 -8.88 1.27 12.66
CA LEU A 50 -9.22 -0.13 12.41
C LEU A 50 -10.57 -0.54 13.01
N ARG A 51 -10.90 -0.04 14.21
CA ARG A 51 -12.24 -0.25 14.80
C ARG A 51 -13.34 0.45 14.00
N TRP A 52 -13.07 1.61 13.41
CA TRP A 52 -14.00 2.28 12.51
C TRP A 52 -14.16 1.51 11.20
N VAL A 53 -13.06 1.01 10.61
CA VAL A 53 -13.10 0.15 9.42
C VAL A 53 -13.96 -1.07 9.68
N ALA A 54 -13.75 -1.78 10.80
CA ALA A 54 -14.54 -2.95 11.15
C ALA A 54 -16.03 -2.61 11.34
N ALA A 55 -16.34 -1.47 11.96
CA ALA A 55 -17.72 -1.03 12.19
C ALA A 55 -18.45 -0.54 10.93
N LEU A 56 -17.72 -0.31 9.82
CA LEU A 56 -18.32 -0.04 8.51
C LEU A 56 -18.84 -1.31 7.84
N GLU A 57 -18.43 -2.50 8.29
CA GLU A 57 -18.78 -3.80 7.71
C GLU A 57 -18.58 -3.83 6.17
N PRO A 58 -17.40 -3.43 5.64
CA PRO A 58 -17.18 -3.39 4.19
C PRO A 58 -17.04 -4.81 3.61
N ASP A 59 -17.30 -4.94 2.30
CA ASP A 59 -17.12 -6.19 1.57
C ASP A 59 -15.65 -6.63 1.55
N PHE A 60 -14.73 -5.65 1.49
CA PHE A 60 -13.31 -5.86 1.71
C PHE A 60 -12.60 -4.56 2.11
N VAL A 61 -11.34 -4.70 2.55
CA VAL A 61 -10.45 -3.58 2.90
C VAL A 61 -9.22 -3.66 2.02
N VAL A 62 -8.68 -2.53 1.58
CA VAL A 62 -7.35 -2.43 0.97
C VAL A 62 -6.46 -1.60 1.90
N HIS A 63 -5.30 -2.14 2.26
CA HIS A 63 -4.27 -1.40 2.98
C HIS A 63 -3.22 -0.92 1.98
N MET A 64 -3.09 0.39 1.83
CA MET A 64 -2.32 1.07 0.79
C MET A 64 -0.79 1.11 1.07
N GLY A 65 -0.27 0.15 1.84
CA GLY A 65 1.15 0.09 2.24
C GLY A 65 1.49 0.83 3.53
N ASP A 66 2.74 0.64 3.97
CA ASP A 66 3.34 1.21 5.17
C ASP A 66 2.62 0.78 6.46
N VAL A 67 2.70 -0.52 6.70
CA VAL A 67 2.07 -1.19 7.85
C VAL A 67 2.81 -0.86 9.16
N VAL A 68 4.11 -0.64 9.09
CA VAL A 68 4.98 -0.42 10.24
C VAL A 68 5.88 0.79 10.05
N GLN A 69 6.27 1.40 11.16
CA GLN A 69 7.21 2.51 11.15
C GLN A 69 8.65 2.08 10.86
N GLU A 70 8.98 0.84 11.24
CA GLU A 70 10.30 0.25 11.04
C GLU A 70 10.60 0.05 9.55
N TYR A 71 11.88 -0.10 9.22
CA TYR A 71 12.33 -0.48 7.88
C TYR A 71 12.78 -1.94 7.87
N PRO A 72 12.83 -2.62 6.71
CA PRO A 72 13.24 -4.02 6.62
C PRO A 72 14.60 -4.36 7.25
N GLU A 73 15.52 -3.40 7.26
CA GLU A 73 16.85 -3.49 7.87
C GLU A 73 16.87 -3.31 9.39
N SER A 74 15.82 -2.76 9.98
CA SER A 74 15.72 -2.52 11.42
C SER A 74 15.61 -3.83 12.19
N ALA A 75 16.27 -3.91 13.35
CA ALA A 75 16.15 -5.07 14.24
C ALA A 75 14.72 -5.30 14.74
N GLY A 76 13.90 -4.25 14.83
CA GLY A 76 12.51 -4.30 15.28
C GLY A 76 11.50 -4.71 14.20
N PHE A 77 11.90 -4.79 12.93
CA PHE A 77 10.98 -4.88 11.79
C PHE A 77 9.98 -6.04 11.88
N ALA A 78 10.49 -7.27 12.08
CA ALA A 78 9.64 -8.45 12.17
C ALA A 78 8.66 -8.37 13.36
N SER A 79 9.12 -7.87 14.51
CA SER A 79 8.28 -7.70 15.70
C SER A 79 7.21 -6.64 15.51
N ALA A 80 7.55 -5.53 14.84
CA ALA A 80 6.60 -4.48 14.49
C ALA A 80 5.51 -5.04 13.56
N LEU A 81 5.90 -5.83 12.55
CA LEU A 81 4.94 -6.44 11.61
C LEU A 81 4.03 -7.44 12.31
N ASP A 82 4.58 -8.32 13.15
CA ASP A 82 3.79 -9.30 13.90
C ASP A 82 2.73 -8.60 14.77
N GLN A 83 3.13 -7.57 15.52
CA GLN A 83 2.20 -6.80 16.37
C GLN A 83 1.19 -5.97 15.58
N ALA A 84 1.57 -5.40 14.43
CA ALA A 84 0.66 -4.69 13.55
C ALA A 84 -0.44 -5.63 13.01
N LEU A 85 -0.04 -6.82 12.56
CA LEU A 85 -0.96 -7.85 12.08
C LEU A 85 -1.88 -8.36 13.19
N GLU A 86 -1.34 -8.57 14.40
CA GLU A 86 -2.15 -8.91 15.58
C GLU A 86 -3.17 -7.81 15.91
N GLN A 87 -2.80 -6.53 15.84
CA GLN A 87 -3.71 -5.41 16.06
C GLN A 87 -4.84 -5.38 15.04
N MET A 88 -4.54 -5.59 13.74
CA MET A 88 -5.55 -5.66 12.69
C MET A 88 -6.48 -6.86 12.87
N ALA A 89 -5.90 -8.04 13.15
CA ALA A 89 -6.66 -9.26 13.40
C ALA A 89 -7.59 -9.14 14.62
N ALA A 90 -7.13 -8.48 15.69
CA ALA A 90 -7.95 -8.20 16.87
C ALA A 90 -9.16 -7.29 16.58
N CYS A 91 -9.08 -6.47 15.53
CA CYS A 91 -10.21 -5.67 15.03
C CYS A 91 -11.07 -6.42 14.00
N GLY A 92 -10.70 -7.65 13.62
CA GLY A 92 -11.36 -8.40 12.55
C GLY A 92 -11.05 -7.89 11.13
N VAL A 93 -9.97 -7.11 10.95
CA VAL A 93 -9.59 -6.54 9.66
C VAL A 93 -8.52 -7.40 9.00
N GLN A 94 -8.80 -7.89 7.79
CA GLN A 94 -7.86 -8.64 6.95
C GLN A 94 -7.83 -8.02 5.55
N PRO A 95 -6.91 -7.09 5.27
CA PRO A 95 -6.93 -6.31 4.05
C PRO A 95 -6.30 -7.04 2.85
N ARG A 96 -6.62 -6.54 1.66
CA ARG A 96 -5.81 -6.69 0.45
C ARG A 96 -4.61 -5.76 0.58
N TRP A 97 -3.41 -6.29 0.43
CA TRP A 97 -2.17 -5.55 0.67
C TRP A 97 -1.64 -4.89 -0.59
N VAL A 98 -1.42 -3.59 -0.52
CA VAL A 98 -0.50 -2.84 -1.38
C VAL A 98 0.84 -2.72 -0.65
N ALA A 99 1.93 -2.88 -1.37
CA ALA A 99 3.28 -2.80 -0.84
C ALA A 99 3.74 -1.34 -0.67
N GLY A 100 3.99 -0.91 0.57
CA GLY A 100 4.61 0.38 0.90
C GLY A 100 6.11 0.31 1.07
N ASN A 101 6.79 1.46 1.07
CA ASN A 101 8.25 1.46 1.12
C ASN A 101 8.79 0.98 2.48
N HIS A 102 8.06 1.19 3.58
CA HIS A 102 8.43 0.65 4.89
C HIS A 102 8.27 -0.87 4.96
N ASP A 103 7.49 -1.48 4.07
CA ASP A 103 7.18 -2.91 4.14
C ASP A 103 8.24 -3.81 3.47
N LEU A 104 9.01 -3.29 2.51
CA LEU A 104 9.99 -4.09 1.75
C LEU A 104 11.18 -3.30 1.16
N GLY A 105 11.26 -2.00 1.38
CA GLY A 105 12.21 -1.08 0.76
C GLY A 105 11.54 -0.17 -0.27
N ASP A 106 12.28 0.84 -0.74
CA ASP A 106 11.76 1.90 -1.61
C ASP A 106 12.25 1.78 -3.07
N LYS A 107 11.72 2.63 -3.96
CA LYS A 107 12.31 2.91 -5.26
C LYS A 107 13.77 3.36 -5.11
N PRO A 108 14.64 3.15 -6.11
CA PRO A 108 16.02 3.58 -6.02
C PRO A 108 16.12 5.10 -6.05
N ASP A 109 16.38 5.69 -4.89
CA ASP A 109 16.72 7.10 -4.75
C ASP A 109 17.73 7.25 -3.58
N PRO A 110 19.00 7.62 -3.85
CA PRO A 110 20.04 7.70 -2.81
C PRO A 110 19.82 8.82 -1.80
N THR A 111 18.82 9.68 -2.01
CA THR A 111 18.48 10.78 -1.10
C THR A 111 17.36 10.44 -0.14
N MET A 112 16.74 9.27 -0.27
CA MET A 112 15.62 8.81 0.56
C MET A 112 16.09 8.06 1.81
N PRO A 113 15.31 8.06 2.91
CA PRO A 113 15.69 7.42 4.17
C PRO A 113 15.64 5.89 4.10
N THR A 114 14.79 5.34 3.25
CA THR A 114 14.56 3.91 3.09
C THR A 114 15.46 3.35 2.00
N HIS A 115 16.15 2.25 2.27
CA HIS A 115 16.98 1.62 1.24
C HIS A 115 16.14 1.01 0.10
N PRO A 116 16.72 0.88 -1.11
CA PRO A 116 16.02 0.29 -2.23
C PRO A 116 15.57 -1.15 -1.98
N VAL A 117 14.46 -1.56 -2.59
CA VAL A 117 13.98 -2.95 -2.55
C VAL A 117 15.09 -3.91 -2.98
N THR A 118 15.24 -5.00 -2.23
CA THR A 118 16.13 -6.12 -2.59
C THR A 118 15.31 -7.36 -2.93
N ALA A 119 15.87 -8.27 -3.73
CA ALA A 119 15.22 -9.56 -4.03
C ALA A 119 14.86 -10.33 -2.75
N LYS A 120 15.76 -10.33 -1.75
CA LYS A 120 15.52 -10.96 -0.45
C LYS A 120 14.36 -10.30 0.32
N GLY A 121 14.28 -8.98 0.29
CA GLY A 121 13.19 -8.21 0.91
C GLY A 121 11.85 -8.50 0.25
N LEU A 122 11.83 -8.49 -1.09
CA LEU A 122 10.64 -8.84 -1.88
C LEU A 122 10.15 -10.27 -1.59
N ASP A 123 11.06 -11.25 -1.57
CA ASP A 123 10.72 -12.64 -1.21
C ASP A 123 10.16 -12.76 0.22
N ALA A 124 10.70 -11.99 1.16
CA ALA A 124 10.22 -11.96 2.53
C ALA A 124 8.81 -11.37 2.63
N TYR A 125 8.56 -10.28 1.90
CA TYR A 125 7.22 -9.70 1.76
C TYR A 125 6.24 -10.72 1.17
N HIS A 126 6.59 -11.39 0.05
CA HIS A 126 5.71 -12.37 -0.59
C HIS A 126 5.35 -13.55 0.31
N ARG A 127 6.31 -14.05 1.09
CA ARG A 127 6.04 -15.13 2.07
C ARG A 127 5.09 -14.68 3.19
N ARG A 128 5.08 -13.40 3.54
CA ARG A 128 4.30 -12.85 4.65
C ARG A 128 2.91 -12.38 4.23
N PHE A 129 2.84 -11.64 3.14
CA PHE A 129 1.63 -10.93 2.70
C PHE A 129 0.99 -11.53 1.43
N GLY A 130 1.67 -12.46 0.77
CA GLY A 130 1.33 -12.92 -0.57
C GLY A 130 1.92 -12.03 -1.66
N PRO A 131 1.56 -12.26 -2.94
CA PRO A 131 2.08 -11.51 -4.07
C PRO A 131 1.94 -9.99 -3.86
N SER A 132 2.99 -9.23 -4.19
CA SER A 132 2.96 -7.76 -4.07
C SER A 132 2.29 -7.06 -5.25
N TRP A 133 1.96 -7.82 -6.31
CA TRP A 133 1.10 -7.38 -7.40
C TRP A 133 0.16 -8.51 -7.79
N TYR A 134 -1.10 -8.18 -8.01
CA TYR A 134 -2.19 -9.10 -8.34
C TYR A 134 -3.43 -8.28 -8.69
N SER A 135 -4.45 -8.95 -9.22
CA SER A 135 -5.75 -8.33 -9.48
C SER A 135 -6.90 -9.24 -9.06
N PHE A 136 -8.07 -8.64 -8.89
CA PHE A 136 -9.31 -9.35 -8.63
C PHE A 136 -10.50 -8.56 -9.14
N ASP A 137 -11.56 -9.27 -9.52
CA ASP A 137 -12.80 -8.68 -10.01
C ASP A 137 -13.78 -8.48 -8.85
N TYR A 138 -14.46 -7.33 -8.82
CA TYR A 138 -15.50 -7.00 -7.86
C TYR A 138 -16.65 -6.29 -8.57
N HIS A 139 -17.78 -6.98 -8.75
CA HIS A 139 -18.85 -6.55 -9.67
C HIS A 139 -18.30 -6.25 -11.07
N ASP A 140 -18.51 -5.03 -11.58
CA ASP A 140 -18.04 -4.52 -12.87
C ASP A 140 -16.66 -3.84 -12.78
N LEU A 141 -16.03 -3.88 -11.61
CA LEU A 141 -14.69 -3.35 -11.36
C LEU A 141 -13.62 -4.43 -11.45
N HIS A 142 -12.54 -4.12 -12.15
CA HIS A 142 -11.30 -4.86 -12.11
C HIS A 142 -10.30 -4.09 -11.24
N LEU A 143 -9.96 -4.65 -10.09
CA LEU A 143 -9.08 -4.03 -9.10
C LEU A 143 -7.67 -4.57 -9.25
N VAL A 144 -6.71 -3.68 -9.46
CA VAL A 144 -5.32 -4.00 -9.74
C VAL A 144 -4.45 -3.44 -8.62
N ILE A 145 -3.70 -4.32 -7.95
CA ILE A 145 -2.67 -3.96 -6.99
C ILE A 145 -1.32 -3.99 -7.69
N LEU A 146 -0.56 -2.90 -7.62
CA LEU A 146 0.83 -2.88 -8.09
C LEU A 146 1.79 -2.55 -6.96
N ASN A 147 2.98 -3.12 -7.04
CA ASN A 147 4.10 -2.73 -6.21
C ASN A 147 4.84 -1.57 -6.89
N SER A 148 4.63 -0.36 -6.38
CA SER A 148 5.34 0.83 -6.88
C SER A 148 6.81 0.86 -6.46
N GLN A 149 7.20 0.13 -5.41
CA GLN A 149 8.54 0.17 -4.84
C GLN A 149 9.58 -0.55 -5.69
N ILE A 150 9.14 -1.52 -6.50
CA ILE A 150 10.04 -2.24 -7.41
C ILE A 150 10.27 -1.51 -8.74
N LEU A 151 9.57 -0.41 -9.00
CA LEU A 151 9.73 0.35 -10.24
C LEU A 151 11.10 1.05 -10.30
N ASN A 152 11.73 1.00 -11.48
CA ASN A 152 13.08 1.49 -11.76
C ASN A 152 14.22 0.79 -10.99
N THR A 153 13.95 -0.28 -10.24
CA THR A 153 14.98 -1.03 -9.48
C THR A 153 15.89 -1.87 -10.37
N GLY A 154 15.42 -2.26 -11.57
CA GLY A 154 16.12 -3.21 -12.42
C GLY A 154 16.06 -4.66 -11.92
N LEU A 155 15.29 -4.95 -10.87
CA LEU A 155 15.00 -6.33 -10.44
C LEU A 155 14.17 -7.04 -11.53
N PRO A 156 14.36 -8.36 -11.75
CA PRO A 156 13.53 -9.12 -12.70
C PRO A 156 12.02 -8.98 -12.45
N ALA A 157 11.63 -8.90 -11.17
CA ALA A 157 10.25 -8.69 -10.74
C ALA A 157 9.62 -7.40 -11.32
N GLU A 158 10.41 -6.35 -11.60
CA GLU A 158 9.91 -5.15 -12.26
C GLU A 158 9.38 -5.48 -13.65
N ALA A 159 10.17 -6.21 -14.46
CA ALA A 159 9.77 -6.60 -15.81
C ALA A 159 8.57 -7.57 -15.78
N GLU A 160 8.57 -8.52 -14.83
CA GLU A 160 7.47 -9.46 -14.63
C GLU A 160 6.15 -8.73 -14.32
N GLN A 161 6.16 -7.76 -13.39
CA GLN A 161 4.99 -6.95 -13.07
C GLN A 161 4.51 -6.14 -14.29
N LYS A 162 5.42 -5.52 -15.06
CA LYS A 162 5.05 -4.72 -16.25
C LYS A 162 4.37 -5.59 -17.30
N THR A 163 4.97 -6.72 -17.66
CA THR A 163 4.40 -7.65 -18.65
C THR A 163 3.08 -8.23 -18.18
N TRP A 164 2.98 -8.60 -16.90
CA TRP A 164 1.72 -9.07 -16.31
C TRP A 164 0.63 -8.01 -16.40
N LEU A 165 0.91 -6.77 -16.01
CA LEU A 165 -0.07 -5.68 -16.01
C LEU A 165 -0.59 -5.37 -17.41
N GLU A 166 0.31 -5.30 -18.40
CA GLU A 166 -0.08 -5.06 -19.80
C GLU A 166 -1.06 -6.14 -20.31
N ALA A 167 -0.79 -7.42 -19.98
CA ALA A 167 -1.68 -8.52 -20.35
C ALA A 167 -3.01 -8.51 -19.58
N ASP A 168 -2.97 -8.20 -18.28
CA ASP A 168 -4.13 -8.16 -17.39
C ASP A 168 -5.13 -7.08 -17.82
N LEU A 169 -4.64 -5.85 -18.05
CA LEU A 169 -5.47 -4.74 -18.54
C LEU A 169 -6.03 -5.01 -19.94
N ALA A 170 -5.24 -5.58 -20.85
CA ALA A 170 -5.71 -5.95 -22.18
C ALA A 170 -6.85 -6.99 -22.13
N ALA A 171 -6.77 -7.96 -21.22
CA ALA A 171 -7.80 -8.98 -21.00
C ALA A 171 -9.07 -8.43 -20.33
N ARG A 172 -9.03 -7.19 -19.79
CA ARG A 172 -10.11 -6.54 -19.04
C ARG A 172 -10.47 -5.16 -19.58
N ALA A 173 -10.15 -4.88 -20.85
CA ALA A 173 -10.31 -3.57 -21.49
C ALA A 173 -11.76 -3.01 -21.53
N GLN A 174 -12.77 -3.84 -21.22
CA GLN A 174 -14.18 -3.43 -21.16
C GLN A 174 -14.69 -3.24 -19.72
N MET A 175 -13.88 -3.55 -18.71
CA MET A 175 -14.24 -3.37 -17.30
C MET A 175 -13.77 -2.00 -16.81
N ARG A 176 -14.40 -1.52 -15.73
CA ARG A 176 -13.94 -0.32 -15.04
C ARG A 176 -12.75 -0.70 -14.18
N ILE A 177 -11.63 0.02 -14.30
CA ILE A 177 -10.38 -0.37 -13.65
C ILE A 177 -10.09 0.56 -12.48
N ALA A 178 -9.72 -0.03 -11.34
CA ALA A 178 -9.19 0.71 -10.19
C ALA A 178 -7.77 0.18 -9.89
N VAL A 179 -6.78 1.07 -9.94
CA VAL A 179 -5.38 0.72 -9.68
C VAL A 179 -4.95 1.27 -8.32
N PHE A 180 -4.35 0.43 -7.50
CA PHE A 180 -3.88 0.76 -6.16
C PHE A 180 -2.35 0.71 -6.11
N LEU A 181 -1.76 1.83 -5.70
CA LEU A 181 -0.32 2.09 -5.64
C LEU A 181 -0.02 2.77 -4.31
N HIS A 182 1.10 2.44 -3.67
CA HIS A 182 1.55 3.21 -2.51
C HIS A 182 2.13 4.56 -2.94
N LEU A 183 3.10 4.55 -3.88
CA LEU A 183 3.59 5.79 -4.49
C LEU A 183 2.69 6.20 -5.66
N PRO A 184 2.08 7.40 -5.63
CA PRO A 184 1.33 7.89 -6.77
C PRO A 184 2.27 8.18 -7.97
N PRO A 185 1.75 8.18 -9.21
CA PRO A 185 2.54 8.56 -10.38
C PRO A 185 3.12 9.98 -10.27
N TYR A 186 2.34 10.91 -9.70
CA TYR A 186 2.71 12.29 -9.40
C TYR A 186 1.73 12.88 -8.37
N LEU A 187 2.13 13.95 -7.68
CA LEU A 187 1.29 14.68 -6.73
C LEU A 187 0.57 15.87 -7.38
N HIS A 188 1.29 16.62 -8.21
CA HIS A 188 0.79 17.85 -8.81
C HIS A 188 0.84 17.83 -10.34
N SER A 189 1.93 17.35 -10.93
CA SER A 189 2.11 17.37 -12.39
C SER A 189 2.86 16.13 -12.87
N PRO A 190 2.46 15.52 -14.02
CA PRO A 190 3.22 14.42 -14.63
C PRO A 190 4.71 14.75 -14.86
N ALA A 191 5.03 16.01 -15.09
CA ALA A 191 6.40 16.49 -15.35
C ALA A 191 7.13 16.96 -14.08
N GLU A 192 6.59 16.74 -12.88
CA GLU A 192 7.26 17.16 -11.65
C GLU A 192 8.56 16.38 -11.39
N PRO A 193 9.56 16.97 -10.71
CA PRO A 193 10.77 16.24 -10.35
C PRO A 193 10.47 15.00 -9.51
N HIS A 194 11.29 13.96 -9.65
CA HIS A 194 11.17 12.72 -8.86
C HIS A 194 12.41 12.41 -8.02
N LEU A 195 13.61 12.77 -8.50
CA LEU A 195 14.83 12.62 -7.71
C LEU A 195 14.78 13.57 -6.51
N GLY A 196 15.03 13.07 -5.30
CA GLY A 196 14.85 13.87 -4.10
C GLY A 196 13.39 14.08 -3.69
N ARG A 197 12.47 13.31 -4.28
CA ARG A 197 11.05 13.28 -3.90
C ARG A 197 10.70 11.88 -3.41
N TYR A 198 10.22 11.84 -2.18
CA TYR A 198 9.81 10.60 -1.52
C TYR A 198 8.51 10.07 -2.13
N ASP A 199 7.58 10.98 -2.39
CA ASP A 199 6.16 10.63 -2.54
C ASP A 199 5.69 10.37 -3.99
N ASN A 200 6.58 10.13 -4.96
CA ASN A 200 6.15 9.88 -6.34
C ASN A 200 7.00 8.87 -7.11
N ILE A 201 6.39 8.22 -8.10
CA ILE A 201 7.09 7.29 -8.99
C ILE A 201 8.04 8.09 -9.90
N GLY A 202 9.28 7.62 -10.06
CA GLY A 202 10.28 8.24 -10.93
C GLY A 202 10.23 7.80 -12.40
N GLU A 203 10.95 8.51 -13.25
CA GLU A 203 11.16 8.10 -14.64
C GLU A 203 12.21 6.98 -14.74
N PRO A 204 12.10 6.06 -15.72
CA PRO A 204 11.12 6.02 -16.82
C PRO A 204 9.77 5.35 -16.49
N ALA A 205 9.62 4.71 -15.31
CA ALA A 205 8.41 3.97 -14.98
C ALA A 205 7.14 4.84 -14.94
N ARG A 206 7.24 6.10 -14.50
CA ARG A 206 6.11 7.03 -14.50
C ARG A 206 5.50 7.20 -15.89
N THR A 207 6.32 7.55 -16.88
CA THR A 207 5.83 7.74 -18.26
C THR A 207 5.22 6.47 -18.84
N TRP A 208 5.81 5.30 -18.57
CA TRP A 208 5.25 4.01 -18.99
C TRP A 208 3.86 3.79 -18.38
N LEU A 209 3.73 3.92 -17.06
CA LEU A 209 2.48 3.66 -16.36
C LEU A 209 1.37 4.62 -16.80
N LEU A 210 1.66 5.91 -16.94
CA LEU A 210 0.67 6.90 -17.39
C LEU A 210 0.17 6.62 -18.81
N LYS A 211 1.05 6.18 -19.72
CA LYS A 211 0.64 5.78 -21.07
C LYS A 211 -0.25 4.55 -21.06
N LEU A 212 0.08 3.57 -20.23
CA LEU A 212 -0.68 2.33 -20.11
C LEU A 212 -2.07 2.56 -19.50
N LEU A 213 -2.23 3.54 -18.62
CA LEU A 213 -3.51 3.87 -17.97
C LEU A 213 -4.34 4.93 -18.71
N ALA A 214 -3.81 5.55 -19.77
CA ALA A 214 -4.51 6.57 -20.56
C ALA A 214 -5.49 5.97 -21.60
N VAL A 215 -5.72 4.66 -21.55
CA VAL A 215 -6.49 3.88 -22.55
C VAL A 215 -7.95 3.76 -22.14
#